data_AF-A0A8D8DZE4-F1
#
_entry.id   AF-A0A8D8DZE4-F1
#
_cell.length_a   1.000
_cell.length_b   1.000
_cell.length_c   1.000
_cell.angle_alpha   90.00
_cell.angle_beta   90.00
_cell.angle_gamma   90.00
#
_symmetry.space_group_name_H-M   'P 1'
#
loop_
_entity.id
_entity.type
_entity.pdbx_description
1 polymer ?
#
loop_
_entity_poly.entity_id
_entity_poly.type
_entity_poly.pdbx_seq_one_letter_code
_entity_poly.pdbx_strand_id
1 'polypeptide(L)'
;MDKTRDKMEEIKYKVLDLINKKKDVKIPKMGFTDYYVVQQQQGASSGQQRQHSPHVPGGGVRPASRAGSSSGKGSDIYCPFDDDDDGDQLDAAGDGSASKLSDQEILESTEAIYFDAGSSTGLHELKKLSETDELLNCASIEKAMTTLKQQHKVVSKKVLQLILEQRSACNAEFQRIQETDALLRETIAMCRTTRTHLDGSKKLLTTTNLEILAAYKKRQTLINLLKTLNALKSMRSIDQRLQKRLSEADYSGAIAILLENKNLSERFQQYNCIESLSTKLQDTLLLSEVQLEA
;
A
#
# COMPACT_ATOMS: atom_id res chain seq x y z
N MET A 1 -2.98 -50.80 -48.19
CA MET A 1 -3.23 -50.36 -46.80
C MET A 1 -2.51 -49.05 -46.42
N ASP A 2 -1.83 -48.39 -47.36
CA ASP A 2 -0.95 -47.24 -47.08
C ASP A 2 -1.70 -45.91 -46.92
N LYS A 3 -2.73 -45.68 -47.76
CA LYS A 3 -3.53 -44.43 -47.76
C LYS A 3 -4.22 -44.08 -46.44
N THR A 4 -4.50 -45.06 -45.58
CA THR A 4 -5.13 -44.81 -44.28
C THR A 4 -4.11 -44.35 -43.23
N ARG A 5 -2.86 -44.80 -43.36
CA ARG A 5 -1.75 -44.42 -42.50
C ARG A 5 -1.29 -43.00 -42.81
N ASP A 6 -1.22 -42.64 -44.09
CA ASP A 6 -0.90 -41.26 -44.52
C ASP A 6 -1.92 -40.23 -44.04
N LYS A 7 -3.22 -40.56 -44.13
CA LYS A 7 -4.29 -39.71 -43.61
C LYS A 7 -4.21 -39.54 -42.09
N MET A 8 -3.81 -40.59 -41.37
CA MET A 8 -3.64 -40.54 -39.91
C MET A 8 -2.45 -39.65 -39.52
N GLU A 9 -1.33 -39.73 -40.25
CA GLU A 9 -0.17 -38.86 -40.03
C GLU A 9 -0.47 -37.40 -40.41
N GLU A 10 -1.26 -37.15 -41.45
CA GLU A 10 -1.71 -35.81 -41.82
C GLU A 10 -2.62 -35.20 -40.75
N ILE A 11 -3.54 -36.00 -40.18
CA ILE A 11 -4.39 -35.57 -39.06
C ILE A 11 -3.54 -35.30 -37.81
N LYS A 12 -2.56 -36.16 -37.52
CA LYS A 12 -1.64 -35.99 -36.39
C LYS A 12 -0.82 -34.70 -36.54
N TYR A 13 -0.33 -34.39 -37.73
CA TYR A 13 0.37 -33.13 -38.00
C TYR A 13 -0.54 -31.92 -37.84
N LYS A 14 -1.76 -31.97 -38.37
CA LYS A 14 -2.76 -30.90 -38.21
C LYS A 14 -3.18 -30.68 -36.75
N VAL A 15 -3.31 -31.74 -35.97
CA VAL A 15 -3.63 -31.66 -34.53
C VAL A 15 -2.44 -31.08 -33.75
N LEU A 16 -1.21 -31.49 -34.08
CA LEU A 16 0.00 -30.98 -33.44
C LEU A 16 0.21 -29.48 -33.74
N ASP A 17 -0.07 -29.06 -34.98
CA ASP A 17 -0.02 -27.67 -35.41
C ASP A 17 -1.12 -26.84 -34.73
N LEU A 18 -2.34 -27.37 -34.60
CA LEU A 18 -3.42 -26.71 -33.84
C LEU A 18 -3.10 -26.57 -32.34
N ILE A 19 -2.38 -27.52 -31.75
CA ILE A 19 -1.92 -27.45 -30.35
C ILE A 19 -0.83 -26.40 -30.19
N ASN A 20 0.14 -26.32 -31.11
CA ASN A 20 1.20 -25.31 -31.08
C ASN A 20 0.68 -23.91 -31.41
N LYS A 21 -0.24 -23.78 -32.36
CA LYS A 21 -0.94 -22.52 -32.68
C LYS A 21 -1.83 -22.03 -31.52
N LYS A 22 -2.31 -22.94 -30.66
CA LYS A 22 -2.97 -22.61 -29.39
C LYS A 22 -1.98 -22.23 -28.27
N LYS A 23 -0.72 -22.68 -28.31
CA LYS A 23 0.33 -22.26 -27.36
C LYS A 23 0.76 -20.81 -27.61
N ASP A 24 0.61 -20.29 -28.83
CA ASP A 24 0.90 -18.89 -29.18
C ASP A 24 -0.23 -17.91 -28.84
N VAL A 25 -1.36 -18.39 -28.31
CA VAL A 25 -2.25 -17.52 -27.54
C VAL A 25 -1.48 -17.18 -26.27
N LYS A 26 -0.80 -16.03 -26.29
CA LYS A 26 -0.21 -15.33 -25.15
C LYS A 26 -1.29 -15.08 -24.10
N ILE A 27 -1.72 -16.12 -23.40
CA ILE A 27 -2.17 -15.99 -22.02
C ILE A 27 -0.88 -15.60 -21.30
N PRO A 28 -0.78 -14.38 -20.78
CA PRO A 28 0.40 -13.98 -20.04
C PRO A 28 0.59 -15.03 -18.94
N LYS A 29 1.73 -15.72 -18.93
CA LYS A 29 2.19 -16.48 -17.77
C LYS A 29 2.50 -15.46 -16.68
N MET A 30 1.45 -14.92 -16.06
CA MET A 30 1.58 -14.15 -14.83
C MET A 30 2.15 -15.14 -13.82
N GLY A 31 3.30 -14.81 -13.21
CA GLY A 31 4.13 -15.72 -12.43
C GLY A 31 3.48 -16.21 -11.14
N PHE A 32 2.49 -17.09 -11.26
CA PHE A 32 1.75 -17.68 -10.15
C PHE A 32 2.57 -18.70 -9.36
N THR A 33 3.58 -19.31 -9.98
CA THR A 33 4.44 -20.31 -9.31
C THR A 33 5.58 -19.70 -8.52
N ASP A 34 6.15 -18.56 -8.94
CA ASP A 34 7.35 -18.02 -8.27
C ASP A 34 7.03 -17.37 -6.92
N TYR A 35 5.84 -16.77 -6.76
CA TYR A 35 5.49 -16.06 -5.52
C TYR A 35 5.38 -17.02 -4.32
N TYR A 36 4.84 -18.22 -4.53
CA TYR A 36 4.72 -19.24 -3.48
C TYR A 36 6.04 -19.94 -3.16
N VAL A 37 6.91 -20.14 -4.16
CA VAL A 37 8.22 -20.81 -3.98
C VAL A 37 9.19 -19.90 -3.22
N VAL A 38 9.18 -18.59 -3.51
CA VAL A 38 10.03 -17.60 -2.83
C VAL A 38 9.66 -17.47 -1.34
N GLN A 39 8.38 -17.54 -1.00
CA GLN A 39 7.93 -17.42 0.40
C GLN A 39 8.24 -18.66 1.25
N GLN A 40 8.27 -19.86 0.65
CA GLN A 40 8.71 -21.08 1.35
C GLN A 40 10.24 -21.14 1.56
N GLN A 41 11.03 -20.63 0.60
CA GLN A 41 12.50 -20.60 0.74
C GLN A 41 12.98 -19.55 1.74
N GLN A 42 12.25 -18.44 1.91
CA GLN A 42 12.57 -17.41 2.91
C GLN A 42 12.08 -17.76 4.33
N GLY A 43 11.03 -18.60 4.46
CA GLY A 43 10.52 -19.06 5.75
C GLY A 43 11.29 -20.22 6.39
N ALA A 44 12.10 -20.96 5.62
CA ALA A 44 12.81 -22.15 6.10
C ALA A 44 14.22 -21.87 6.68
N SER A 45 14.74 -20.63 6.58
CA SER A 45 16.11 -20.30 6.98
C SER A 45 16.24 -19.37 8.20
N SER A 46 15.13 -18.97 8.83
CA SER A 46 15.15 -18.02 9.96
C SER A 46 14.65 -18.67 11.25
N GLY A 47 15.44 -19.61 11.75
CA GLY A 47 15.25 -20.22 13.06
C GLY A 47 16.57 -20.37 13.83
N GLN A 48 17.18 -19.27 14.28
CA GLN A 48 17.97 -19.23 15.52
C GLN A 48 18.49 -17.83 15.90
N GLN A 49 18.04 -17.39 17.09
CA GLN A 49 18.78 -16.72 18.17
C GLN A 49 19.30 -15.27 18.06
N ARG A 50 19.01 -14.54 19.15
CA ARG A 50 19.31 -13.14 19.51
C ARG A 50 20.81 -12.79 19.55
N GLN A 51 21.17 -11.52 19.28
CA GLN A 51 21.70 -10.51 20.26
C GLN A 51 22.40 -9.29 19.60
N HIS A 52 22.10 -8.10 20.15
CA HIS A 52 22.87 -6.85 20.34
C HIS A 52 23.80 -6.18 19.27
N SER A 53 23.43 -4.92 18.96
CA SER A 53 24.23 -3.67 18.76
C SER A 53 25.13 -3.42 17.52
N PRO A 54 25.34 -2.13 17.15
CA PRO A 54 25.59 -1.68 15.77
C PRO A 54 27.06 -1.33 15.46
N HIS A 55 27.46 -1.49 14.20
CA HIS A 55 28.76 -1.04 13.68
C HIS A 55 28.60 -0.34 12.33
N VAL A 56 29.18 0.87 12.25
CA VAL A 56 29.26 1.78 11.09
C VAL A 56 30.36 1.31 10.11
N PRO A 57 30.27 1.61 8.81
CA PRO A 57 31.43 2.21 8.12
C PRO A 57 30.96 3.34 7.16
N GLY A 58 31.54 4.55 7.11
CA GLY A 58 32.93 4.90 6.80
C GLY A 58 33.28 4.40 5.39
N GLY A 59 33.49 5.15 4.32
CA GLY A 59 33.87 6.54 4.06
C GLY A 59 34.71 6.48 2.77
N GLY A 60 34.30 7.17 1.70
CA GLY A 60 34.97 7.13 0.40
C GLY A 60 35.05 8.53 -0.21
N VAL A 61 36.26 8.95 -0.53
CA VAL A 61 36.73 10.34 -0.74
C VAL A 61 36.79 10.69 -2.24
N ARG A 62 36.13 11.81 -2.64
CA ARG A 62 36.50 12.92 -3.59
C ARG A 62 37.15 12.61 -4.98
N PRO A 63 37.20 13.54 -5.98
CA PRO A 63 37.42 14.99 -5.85
C PRO A 63 36.68 15.93 -6.83
N ALA A 64 37.08 17.21 -6.75
CA ALA A 64 36.46 18.45 -7.20
C ALA A 64 36.54 18.76 -8.71
N SER A 65 35.63 19.61 -9.20
CA SER A 65 35.94 20.98 -9.66
C SER A 65 34.78 21.64 -10.43
N ARG A 66 34.62 22.95 -10.19
CA ARG A 66 34.49 24.05 -11.17
C ARG A 66 33.31 25.02 -10.96
N ALA A 67 33.65 26.26 -11.26
CA ALA A 67 33.04 27.54 -10.92
C ALA A 67 31.70 27.87 -11.60
N GLY A 68 30.99 28.84 -11.01
CA GLY A 68 29.88 29.55 -11.63
C GLY A 68 29.37 30.69 -10.74
N SER A 69 29.90 31.90 -10.95
CA SER A 69 29.40 33.15 -10.38
C SER A 69 28.00 33.50 -10.90
N SER A 70 27.11 34.01 -10.06
CA SER A 70 26.22 35.13 -10.44
C SER A 70 25.64 35.82 -9.21
N SER A 71 25.64 37.15 -9.29
CA SER A 71 25.25 38.14 -8.29
C SER A 71 23.75 38.22 -8.08
N GLY A 72 23.32 38.53 -6.85
CA GLY A 72 21.97 39.00 -6.53
C GLY A 72 21.95 39.68 -5.16
N LYS A 73 21.74 41.01 -5.17
CA LYS A 73 21.75 41.91 -4.02
C LYS A 73 20.57 41.65 -3.09
N GLY A 74 20.81 41.70 -1.78
CA GLY A 74 19.80 41.86 -0.74
C GLY A 74 20.48 42.43 0.50
N SER A 75 20.20 43.70 0.79
CA SER A 75 20.69 44.44 1.94
C SER A 75 20.17 43.84 3.24
N ASP A 76 21.03 43.66 4.24
CA ASP A 76 20.65 43.93 5.62
C ASP A 76 21.86 44.41 6.41
N ILE A 77 21.63 45.53 7.08
CA ILE A 77 22.55 46.33 7.87
C ILE A 77 22.84 45.54 9.15
N TYR A 78 24.07 45.06 9.28
CA TYR A 78 24.62 44.59 10.55
C TYR A 78 25.64 45.66 10.99
N CYS A 79 25.27 46.48 11.97
CA CYS A 79 26.21 47.35 12.67
C CYS A 79 26.94 46.50 13.72
N PRO A 80 28.28 46.38 13.68
CA PRO A 80 29.05 45.78 14.75
C PRO A 80 28.89 46.60 16.04
N PHE A 81 28.70 45.90 17.15
CA PHE A 81 28.82 46.48 18.48
C PHE A 81 30.32 46.65 18.73
N ASP A 82 30.78 47.88 18.83
CA ASP A 82 32.13 48.20 19.30
C ASP A 82 32.22 47.79 20.78
N ASP A 83 33.01 46.76 21.06
CA ASP A 83 33.48 46.44 22.41
C ASP A 83 34.61 47.41 22.76
N ASP A 84 34.26 48.57 23.33
CA ASP A 84 35.21 49.40 24.08
C ASP A 84 35.52 48.70 25.42
N ASP A 85 36.58 47.91 25.40
CA ASP A 85 37.29 47.35 26.56
C ASP A 85 38.07 48.47 27.26
N ASP A 86 37.38 49.32 28.04
CA ASP A 86 38.02 50.20 29.01
C ASP A 86 38.25 49.42 30.31
N GLY A 87 39.46 48.86 30.41
CA GLY A 87 39.99 48.34 31.66
C GLY A 87 40.24 49.47 32.64
N ASP A 88 39.44 49.54 33.70
CA ASP A 88 39.65 50.49 34.78
C ASP A 88 40.01 49.79 36.10
N GLN A 89 41.01 50.40 36.72
CA GLN A 89 41.87 49.93 37.78
C GLN A 89 41.12 49.78 39.12
N LEU A 90 41.29 48.63 39.78
CA LEU A 90 40.88 48.45 41.17
C LEU A 90 41.80 49.24 42.10
N ASP A 91 41.33 50.36 42.63
CA ASP A 91 41.87 51.00 43.82
C ASP A 91 40.91 50.91 45.01
N ALA A 92 41.52 50.80 46.18
CA ALA A 92 40.96 50.24 47.40
C ALA A 92 40.17 51.24 48.28
N ALA A 93 39.24 50.64 49.04
CA ALA A 93 38.76 51.01 50.37
C ALA A 93 37.93 52.29 50.58
N GLY A 94 36.71 52.12 51.09
CA GLY A 94 36.00 53.18 51.83
C GLY A 94 34.47 53.11 51.83
N ASP A 95 33.92 52.41 52.83
CA ASP A 95 32.74 52.79 53.63
C ASP A 95 31.29 52.73 53.07
N GLY A 96 30.40 52.17 53.90
CA GLY A 96 29.12 52.83 54.23
C GLY A 96 27.91 52.66 53.33
N SER A 97 27.14 51.58 53.57
CA SER A 97 25.67 51.55 53.51
C SER A 97 24.95 52.01 52.23
N ALA A 98 24.66 51.06 51.33
CA ALA A 98 23.37 51.00 50.65
C ALA A 98 23.03 49.53 50.43
N SER A 99 21.86 49.11 50.91
CA SER A 99 21.32 47.75 50.82
C SER A 99 21.58 47.12 49.45
N LYS A 100 22.25 45.97 49.40
CA LYS A 100 22.19 45.06 48.25
C LYS A 100 20.76 44.54 48.16
N LEU A 101 19.86 45.35 47.60
CA LEU A 101 18.52 44.89 47.25
C LEU A 101 18.69 43.69 46.33
N SER A 102 18.00 42.60 46.64
CA SER A 102 18.02 41.39 45.82
C SER A 102 17.54 41.74 44.41
N ASP A 103 18.09 41.10 43.37
CA ASP A 103 17.60 41.24 41.98
C ASP A 103 16.06 41.08 41.91
N GLN A 104 15.49 40.29 42.84
CA GLN A 104 14.05 40.10 43.01
C GLN A 104 13.32 41.33 43.60
N GLU A 105 13.90 42.03 44.58
CA GLU A 105 13.32 43.25 45.16
C GLU A 105 13.38 44.43 44.16
N ILE A 106 14.40 44.46 43.29
CA ILE A 106 14.51 45.43 42.20
C ILE A 106 13.44 45.18 41.13
N LEU A 107 13.07 43.91 40.90
CA LEU A 107 11.98 43.50 40.02
C LEU A 107 10.58 43.77 40.61
N GLU A 108 10.41 43.58 41.92
CA GLU A 108 9.15 43.86 42.61
C GLU A 108 8.92 45.37 42.82
N SER A 109 9.99 46.15 42.88
CA SER A 109 9.93 47.62 42.91
C SER A 109 9.76 48.27 41.53
N THR A 110 9.88 47.51 40.43
CA THR A 110 9.47 48.02 39.11
C THR A 110 7.96 48.11 39.01
N GLU A 111 7.47 49.30 38.68
CA GLU A 111 6.05 49.58 38.61
C GLU A 111 5.37 48.81 37.47
N ALA A 112 4.14 48.34 37.70
CA ALA A 112 3.38 47.54 36.75
C ALA A 112 3.09 48.27 35.41
N ILE A 113 3.15 49.60 35.43
CA ILE A 113 2.94 50.51 34.29
C ILE A 113 3.98 50.25 33.18
N TYR A 114 5.16 49.73 33.54
CA TYR A 114 6.21 49.36 32.58
C TYR A 114 5.94 48.07 31.80
N PHE A 115 5.01 47.22 32.28
CA PHE A 115 4.64 45.97 31.60
C PHE A 115 3.41 46.13 30.70
N ASP A 116 2.74 47.28 30.73
CA ASP A 116 1.55 47.55 29.91
C ASP A 116 1.94 48.12 28.54
N ALA A 117 1.41 47.51 27.47
CA ALA A 117 1.76 47.82 26.09
C ALA A 117 1.21 49.18 25.60
N GLY A 118 0.26 49.78 26.34
CA GLY A 118 -0.41 51.03 25.98
C GLY A 118 0.00 52.26 26.79
N SER A 119 0.88 52.12 27.79
CA SER A 119 1.21 53.22 28.70
C SER A 119 2.40 54.05 28.20
N SER A 120 2.26 55.38 28.25
CA SER A 120 3.34 56.32 27.96
C SER A 120 4.32 56.39 29.13
N THR A 121 5.21 55.40 29.22
CA THR A 121 6.26 55.28 30.26
C THR A 121 7.13 56.54 30.36
N GLY A 122 7.42 57.20 29.22
CA GLY A 122 8.16 58.47 29.20
C GLY A 122 7.43 59.63 29.86
N LEU A 123 6.10 59.75 29.69
CA LEU A 123 5.31 60.78 30.37
C LEU A 123 5.16 60.49 31.87
N HIS A 124 5.14 59.21 32.25
CA HIS A 124 5.06 58.79 33.64
C HIS A 124 6.31 59.21 34.44
N GLU A 125 7.50 58.97 33.89
CA GLU A 125 8.75 59.38 34.53
C GLU A 125 8.94 60.89 34.57
N LEU A 126 8.56 61.60 33.52
CA LEU A 126 8.56 63.07 33.53
C LEU A 126 7.61 63.64 34.57
N LYS A 127 6.43 63.01 34.76
CA LYS A 127 5.47 63.41 35.79
C LYS A 127 6.01 63.15 37.20
N LYS A 128 6.64 61.99 37.43
CA LYS A 128 7.28 61.62 38.70
C LYS A 128 8.44 62.55 39.08
N LEU A 129 9.24 62.94 38.10
CA LEU A 129 10.31 63.93 38.28
C LEU A 129 9.77 65.35 38.51
N SER A 130 8.59 65.69 37.96
CA SER A 130 7.95 67.00 38.16
C SER A 130 7.21 67.14 39.51
N GLU A 131 6.73 66.03 40.08
CA GLU A 131 6.06 65.99 41.39
C GLU A 131 7.06 66.04 42.56
N THR A 132 8.34 65.73 42.30
CA THR A 132 9.44 65.81 43.26
C THR A 132 10.06 67.20 43.17
N ASP A 133 9.41 68.19 43.80
CA ASP A 133 9.62 69.65 43.71
C ASP A 133 10.96 70.16 44.33
N GLU A 134 12.08 69.50 44.04
CA GLU A 134 13.44 70.01 44.25
C GLU A 134 14.06 70.32 42.87
N LEU A 135 13.69 71.48 42.29
CA LEU A 135 14.44 72.17 41.22
C LEU A 135 15.24 71.25 40.27
N LEU A 136 14.61 70.30 39.56
CA LEU A 136 15.20 69.43 38.51
C LEU A 136 16.73 69.27 38.63
N ASN A 137 17.19 68.81 39.80
CA ASN A 137 18.60 68.80 40.12
C ASN A 137 19.29 67.74 39.24
N CYS A 138 20.39 68.07 38.56
CA CYS A 138 21.12 67.12 37.71
C CYS A 138 21.43 65.82 38.48
N ALA A 139 21.74 65.94 39.78
CA ALA A 139 22.03 64.80 40.64
C ALA A 139 20.81 63.89 40.93
N SER A 140 19.58 64.41 40.95
CA SER A 140 18.36 63.59 41.15
C SER A 140 17.96 62.88 39.85
N ILE A 141 18.15 63.54 38.71
CA ILE A 141 17.94 62.96 37.37
C ILE A 141 18.96 61.83 37.13
N GLU A 142 20.24 62.02 37.48
CA GLU A 142 21.25 60.96 37.38
C GLU A 142 20.93 59.76 38.28
N LYS A 143 20.38 59.98 39.48
CA LYS A 143 19.90 58.90 40.36
C LYS A 143 18.69 58.15 39.77
N ALA A 144 17.72 58.85 39.19
CA ALA A 144 16.59 58.23 38.49
C ALA A 144 17.05 57.44 37.25
N MET A 145 18.02 57.98 36.51
CA MET A 145 18.59 57.31 35.33
C MET A 145 19.37 56.04 35.71
N THR A 146 20.18 56.09 36.76
CA THR A 146 20.96 54.93 37.23
C THR A 146 20.06 53.83 37.80
N THR A 147 18.99 54.19 38.53
CA THR A 147 17.99 53.23 39.01
C THR A 147 17.22 52.58 37.87
N LEU A 148 16.79 53.35 36.86
CA LEU A 148 16.10 52.80 35.68
C LEU A 148 17.02 51.90 34.84
N LYS A 149 18.31 52.26 34.68
CA LYS A 149 19.32 51.41 34.03
C LYS A 149 19.50 50.09 34.78
N GLN A 150 19.54 50.13 36.11
CA GLN A 150 19.65 48.94 36.94
C GLN A 150 18.40 48.04 36.80
N GLN A 151 17.20 48.63 36.86
CA GLN A 151 15.94 47.91 36.63
C GLN A 151 15.89 47.29 35.24
N HIS A 152 16.26 48.03 34.20
CA HIS A 152 16.31 47.52 32.83
C HIS A 152 17.28 46.34 32.69
N LYS A 153 18.47 46.42 33.30
CA LYS A 153 19.46 45.33 33.29
C LYS A 153 18.92 44.05 33.94
N VAL A 154 18.23 44.20 35.06
CA VAL A 154 17.62 43.07 35.80
C VAL A 154 16.43 42.47 35.02
N VAL A 155 15.55 43.30 34.47
CA VAL A 155 14.41 42.85 33.65
C VAL A 155 14.90 42.15 32.39
N SER A 156 15.87 42.72 31.67
CA SER A 156 16.43 42.13 30.45
C SER A 156 17.07 40.76 30.72
N LYS A 157 17.81 40.64 31.84
CA LYS A 157 18.37 39.36 32.31
C LYS A 157 17.26 38.34 32.63
N LYS A 158 16.18 38.76 33.29
CA LYS A 158 15.06 37.89 33.64
C LYS A 158 14.26 37.44 32.42
N VAL A 159 14.01 38.34 31.47
CA VAL A 159 13.34 38.03 30.19
C VAL A 159 14.17 37.04 29.38
N LEU A 160 15.48 37.27 29.27
CA LEU A 160 16.38 36.32 28.60
C LEU A 160 16.33 34.94 29.27
N GLN A 161 16.34 34.89 30.61
CA GLN A 161 16.23 33.63 31.33
C GLN A 161 14.90 32.91 31.07
N LEU A 162 13.77 33.64 31.06
CA LEU A 162 12.46 33.08 30.71
C LEU A 162 12.39 32.59 29.26
N ILE A 163 13.01 33.30 28.32
CA ILE A 163 13.09 32.88 26.91
C ILE A 163 13.89 31.59 26.79
N LEU A 164 15.02 31.48 27.49
CA LEU A 164 15.85 30.27 27.47
C LEU A 164 15.12 29.08 28.11
N GLU A 165 14.39 29.31 29.19
CA GLU A 165 13.58 28.28 29.84
C GLU A 165 12.42 27.82 28.95
N GLN A 166 11.66 28.76 28.37
CA GLN A 166 10.53 28.46 27.48
C GLN A 166 10.96 27.84 26.14
N ARG A 167 12.18 28.13 25.66
CA ARG A 167 12.73 27.52 24.44
C ARG A 167 12.87 26.00 24.60
N SER A 168 13.21 25.52 25.79
CA SER A 168 13.32 24.08 26.05
C SER A 168 11.95 23.38 25.95
N ALA A 169 10.90 23.98 26.52
CA ALA A 169 9.54 23.48 26.43
C ALA A 169 9.01 23.50 24.99
N CYS A 170 9.26 24.59 24.25
CA CYS A 170 8.90 24.71 22.84
C CYS A 170 9.58 23.64 21.98
N ASN A 171 10.87 23.36 22.23
CA ASN A 171 11.61 22.33 21.52
C ASN A 171 11.05 20.92 21.81
N ALA A 172 10.67 20.65 23.06
CA ALA A 172 10.04 19.39 23.45
C ALA A 172 8.67 19.17 22.76
N GLU A 173 7.84 20.21 22.67
CA GLU A 173 6.58 20.14 21.92
C GLU A 173 6.82 19.94 20.42
N PHE A 174 7.81 20.63 19.85
CA PHE A 174 8.17 20.46 18.43
C PHE A 174 8.62 19.02 18.13
N GLN A 175 9.40 18.42 19.04
CA GLN A 175 9.81 17.03 18.92
C GLN A 175 8.61 16.06 18.95
N ARG A 176 7.63 16.28 19.86
CA ARG A 176 6.40 15.47 19.88
C ARG A 176 5.58 15.60 18.60
N ILE A 177 5.50 16.81 18.05
CA ILE A 177 4.83 17.03 16.75
C ILE A 177 5.56 16.25 15.65
N GLN A 178 6.88 16.29 15.62
CA GLN A 178 7.69 15.58 14.63
C GLN A 178 7.55 14.05 14.74
N GLU A 179 7.52 13.51 15.96
CA GLU A 179 7.27 12.09 16.22
C GLU A 179 5.88 11.67 15.74
N THR A 180 4.86 12.49 16.02
CA THR A 180 3.48 12.23 15.57
C THR A 180 3.36 12.25 14.05
N ASP A 181 4.02 13.21 13.39
CA ASP A 181 4.07 13.33 11.94
C ASP A 181 4.81 12.14 11.30
N ALA A 182 5.89 11.66 11.91
CA ALA A 182 6.58 10.44 11.48
C ALA A 182 5.68 9.20 11.56
N LEU A 183 5.00 8.99 12.70
CA LEU A 183 4.03 7.91 12.91
C LEU A 183 2.86 7.97 11.91
N LEU A 184 2.37 9.17 11.63
CA LEU A 184 1.30 9.38 10.65
C LEU A 184 1.76 8.99 9.24
N ARG A 185 2.96 9.41 8.83
CA ARG A 185 3.52 9.03 7.53
C ARG A 185 3.70 7.52 7.40
N GLU A 186 4.21 6.87 8.44
CA GLU A 186 4.36 5.41 8.49
C GLU A 186 3.00 4.71 8.35
N THR A 187 2.00 5.16 9.12
CA THR A 187 0.65 4.59 9.09
C THR A 187 0.01 4.75 7.71
N ILE A 188 0.17 5.91 7.07
CA ILE A 188 -0.31 6.15 5.71
C ILE A 188 0.39 5.23 4.71
N ALA A 189 1.71 5.05 4.82
CA ALA A 189 2.47 4.15 3.96
C ALA A 189 2.02 2.69 4.15
N MET A 190 1.78 2.27 5.39
CA MET A 190 1.23 0.96 5.72
C MET A 190 -0.15 0.79 5.11
N CYS A 191 -1.08 1.73 5.31
CA CYS A 191 -2.42 1.68 4.72
C CYS A 191 -2.40 1.60 3.19
N ARG A 192 -1.49 2.33 2.54
CA ARG A 192 -1.32 2.26 1.07
C ARG A 192 -0.87 0.86 0.64
N THR A 193 0.14 0.30 1.31
CA THR A 193 0.64 -1.05 1.04
C THR A 193 -0.42 -2.12 1.30
N THR A 194 -1.18 -2.01 2.38
CA THR A 194 -2.28 -2.93 2.67
C THR A 194 -3.38 -2.85 1.61
N ARG A 195 -3.73 -1.64 1.16
CA ARG A 195 -4.72 -1.46 0.08
C ARG A 195 -4.26 -2.10 -1.22
N THR A 196 -3.01 -1.89 -1.63
CA THR A 196 -2.49 -2.51 -2.87
C THR A 196 -2.44 -4.03 -2.76
N HIS A 197 -2.07 -4.57 -1.60
CA HIS A 197 -2.10 -6.02 -1.36
C HIS A 197 -3.52 -6.60 -1.39
N LEU A 198 -4.49 -5.90 -0.81
CA LEU A 198 -5.90 -6.31 -0.82
C LEU A 198 -6.49 -6.26 -2.23
N ASP A 199 -6.18 -5.22 -3.01
CA ASP A 199 -6.59 -5.10 -4.41
C ASP A 199 -5.97 -6.21 -5.28
N GLY A 200 -4.69 -6.54 -5.05
CA GLY A 200 -4.03 -7.69 -5.66
C GLY A 200 -4.73 -9.00 -5.31
N SER A 201 -5.04 -9.21 -4.04
CA SER A 201 -5.73 -10.40 -3.52
C SER A 201 -7.15 -10.53 -4.09
N LYS A 202 -7.89 -9.43 -4.25
CA LYS A 202 -9.22 -9.40 -4.87
C LYS A 202 -9.18 -9.84 -6.34
N LYS A 203 -8.21 -9.32 -7.09
CA LYS A 203 -7.98 -9.72 -8.50
C LYS A 203 -7.61 -11.19 -8.57
N LEU A 204 -6.68 -11.63 -7.73
CA LEU A 204 -6.23 -13.01 -7.63
C LEU A 204 -7.40 -13.97 -7.39
N LEU A 205 -8.21 -13.69 -6.37
CA LEU A 205 -9.39 -14.48 -6.02
C LEU A 205 -10.41 -14.55 -7.18
N THR A 206 -10.64 -13.44 -7.86
CA THR A 206 -11.57 -13.41 -8.99
C THR A 206 -11.05 -14.27 -10.13
N THR A 207 -9.76 -14.15 -10.46
CA THR A 207 -9.12 -14.95 -11.51
C THR A 207 -9.16 -16.44 -11.19
N THR A 208 -8.78 -16.85 -9.97
CA THR A 208 -8.80 -18.26 -9.58
C THR A 208 -10.23 -18.82 -9.58
N ASN A 209 -11.23 -18.05 -9.12
CA ASN A 209 -12.64 -18.46 -9.19
C ASN A 209 -13.10 -18.64 -10.65
N LEU A 210 -12.71 -17.76 -11.56
CA LEU A 210 -13.01 -17.90 -12.99
C LEU A 210 -12.32 -19.12 -13.60
N GLU A 211 -11.09 -19.42 -13.20
CA GLU A 211 -10.38 -20.64 -13.62
C GLU A 211 -11.09 -21.91 -13.13
N ILE A 212 -11.53 -21.93 -11.86
CA ILE A 212 -12.31 -23.03 -11.29
C ILE A 212 -13.63 -23.20 -12.07
N LEU A 213 -14.34 -22.10 -12.38
CA LEU A 213 -15.58 -22.14 -13.17
C LEU A 213 -15.33 -22.65 -14.59
N ALA A 214 -14.24 -22.23 -15.23
CA ALA A 214 -13.88 -22.72 -16.56
C ALA A 214 -13.57 -24.23 -16.54
N ALA A 215 -12.82 -24.70 -15.53
CA ALA A 215 -12.54 -26.11 -15.31
C ALA A 215 -13.83 -26.92 -15.04
N TYR A 216 -14.73 -26.38 -14.22
CA TYR A 216 -16.03 -26.98 -13.94
C TYR A 216 -16.89 -27.08 -15.20
N LYS A 217 -16.98 -26.02 -16.01
CA LYS A 217 -17.70 -26.03 -17.30
C LYS A 217 -17.12 -27.07 -18.24
N LYS A 218 -15.79 -27.16 -18.35
CA LYS A 218 -15.11 -28.19 -19.16
C LYS A 218 -15.47 -29.60 -18.69
N ARG A 219 -15.46 -29.84 -17.37
CA ARG A 219 -15.87 -31.11 -16.78
C ARG A 219 -17.34 -31.43 -17.10
N GLN A 220 -18.24 -30.46 -16.97
CA GLN A 220 -19.67 -30.66 -17.25
C GLN A 220 -19.91 -31.03 -18.72
N THR A 221 -19.24 -30.35 -19.66
CA THR A 221 -19.29 -30.71 -21.09
C THR A 221 -18.78 -32.12 -21.34
N LEU A 222 -17.67 -32.52 -20.70
CA LEU A 222 -17.13 -33.88 -20.81
C LEU A 222 -18.09 -34.93 -20.23
N ILE A 223 -18.73 -34.66 -19.10
CA ILE A 223 -19.73 -35.56 -18.51
C ILE A 223 -20.93 -35.71 -19.45
N ASN A 224 -21.42 -34.61 -20.02
CA ASN A 224 -22.52 -34.65 -20.97
C ASN A 224 -22.13 -35.44 -22.23
N LEU A 225 -20.93 -35.24 -22.77
CA LEU A 225 -20.40 -36.02 -23.89
C LEU A 225 -20.24 -37.51 -23.53
N LEU A 226 -19.80 -37.83 -22.31
CA LEU A 226 -19.70 -39.21 -21.87
C LEU A 226 -21.08 -39.88 -21.81
N LYS A 227 -22.09 -39.16 -21.31
CA LYS A 227 -23.49 -39.66 -21.28
C LYS A 227 -24.00 -39.95 -22.70
N THR A 228 -23.76 -39.05 -23.66
CA THR A 228 -24.19 -39.25 -25.04
C THR A 228 -23.43 -40.40 -25.72
N LEU A 229 -22.12 -40.52 -25.49
CA LEU A 229 -21.34 -41.64 -26.00
C LEU A 229 -21.77 -42.99 -25.39
N ASN A 230 -22.11 -43.01 -24.11
CA ASN A 230 -22.62 -44.23 -23.47
C ASN A 230 -24.00 -44.61 -24.02
N ALA A 231 -24.88 -43.64 -24.27
CA ALA A 231 -26.15 -43.86 -24.95
C ALA A 231 -25.95 -44.46 -26.35
N LEU A 232 -25.04 -43.90 -27.16
CA LEU A 232 -24.69 -44.44 -28.48
C LEU A 232 -24.12 -45.87 -28.39
N LYS A 233 -23.27 -46.14 -27.41
CA LYS A 233 -22.73 -47.49 -27.18
C LYS A 233 -23.84 -48.49 -26.84
N SER A 234 -24.75 -48.12 -25.95
CA SER A 234 -25.92 -48.94 -25.59
C SER A 234 -26.79 -49.21 -26.81
N MET A 235 -27.09 -48.18 -27.61
CA MET A 235 -27.89 -48.30 -28.83
C MET A 235 -27.25 -49.22 -29.87
N ARG A 236 -25.92 -49.12 -30.08
CA ARG A 236 -25.19 -50.02 -30.97
C ARG A 236 -25.18 -51.47 -30.47
N SER A 237 -25.07 -51.68 -29.15
CA SER A 237 -25.16 -53.02 -28.57
C SER A 237 -26.56 -53.61 -28.74
N ILE A 238 -27.61 -52.79 -28.67
CA ILE A 238 -28.99 -53.21 -28.90
C ILE A 238 -29.18 -53.61 -30.37
N ASP A 239 -28.68 -52.81 -31.32
CA ASP A 239 -28.72 -53.12 -32.77
C ASP A 239 -28.03 -54.46 -33.09
N GLN A 240 -26.85 -54.73 -32.52
CA GLN A 240 -26.18 -56.03 -32.67
C GLN A 240 -26.98 -57.21 -32.08
N ARG A 241 -27.63 -57.01 -30.93
CA ARG A 241 -28.50 -58.03 -30.31
C ARG A 241 -29.74 -58.28 -31.15
N LEU A 242 -30.32 -57.23 -31.75
CA LEU A 242 -31.46 -57.32 -32.64
C LEU A 242 -31.11 -58.14 -33.89
N GLN A 243 -29.99 -57.86 -34.56
CA GLN A 243 -29.52 -58.61 -35.72
C GLN A 243 -29.31 -60.10 -35.40
N LYS A 244 -28.79 -60.42 -34.21
CA LYS A 244 -28.63 -61.81 -33.76
C LYS A 244 -29.98 -62.51 -33.56
N ARG A 245 -30.96 -61.86 -32.91
CA ARG A 245 -32.30 -62.44 -32.71
C ARG A 245 -33.08 -62.63 -34.01
N LEU A 246 -32.94 -61.69 -34.94
CA LEU A 246 -33.46 -61.84 -36.30
C LEU A 246 -32.85 -63.04 -37.03
N SER A 247 -31.55 -63.30 -36.87
CA SER A 247 -30.90 -64.50 -37.45
C SER A 247 -31.32 -65.82 -36.81
N GLU A 248 -31.77 -65.79 -35.55
CA GLU A 248 -32.27 -66.94 -34.80
C GLU A 248 -33.78 -67.18 -35.01
N ALA A 249 -34.45 -66.38 -35.84
CA ALA A 249 -35.91 -66.38 -36.11
C ALA A 249 -36.80 -66.17 -34.87
N ASP A 250 -36.26 -65.60 -33.78
CA ASP A 250 -37.04 -65.18 -32.61
C ASP A 250 -37.56 -63.75 -32.79
N TYR A 251 -38.65 -63.64 -33.55
CA TYR A 251 -39.31 -62.36 -33.84
C TYR A 251 -39.93 -61.72 -32.58
N SER A 252 -40.40 -62.54 -31.63
CA SER A 252 -41.02 -62.06 -30.39
C SER A 252 -40.02 -61.31 -29.49
N GLY A 253 -38.81 -61.84 -29.33
CA GLY A 253 -37.73 -61.20 -28.60
C GLY A 253 -37.15 -59.98 -29.34
N ALA A 254 -37.12 -60.00 -30.67
CA ALA A 254 -36.66 -58.89 -31.49
C ALA A 254 -37.55 -57.65 -31.35
N ILE A 255 -38.88 -57.81 -31.34
CA ILE A 255 -39.85 -56.72 -31.18
C ILE A 255 -39.72 -56.07 -29.80
N ALA A 256 -39.54 -56.85 -28.73
CA ALA A 256 -39.36 -56.32 -27.37
C ALA A 256 -38.08 -55.45 -27.25
N ILE A 257 -36.98 -55.90 -27.85
CA ILE A 257 -35.70 -55.17 -27.88
C ILE A 257 -35.82 -53.87 -28.70
N LEU A 258 -36.59 -53.91 -29.79
CA LEU A 258 -36.83 -52.74 -30.63
C LEU A 258 -37.67 -51.67 -29.91
N LEU A 259 -38.70 -52.06 -29.15
CA LEU A 259 -39.49 -51.13 -28.35
C LEU A 259 -38.66 -50.47 -27.23
N GLU A 260 -37.76 -51.22 -26.58
CA GLU A 260 -36.80 -50.67 -25.62
C GLU A 260 -35.85 -49.66 -26.29
N ASN A 261 -35.38 -49.96 -27.51
CA ASN A 261 -34.55 -49.05 -28.29
C ASN A 261 -35.28 -47.77 -28.69
N LYS A 262 -36.56 -47.86 -29.08
CA LYS A 262 -37.39 -46.71 -29.44
C LYS A 262 -37.50 -45.72 -28.28
N ASN A 263 -37.72 -46.21 -27.05
CA ASN A 263 -37.76 -45.35 -25.86
C ASN A 263 -36.41 -44.67 -25.59
N LEU A 264 -35.29 -45.38 -25.82
CA LEU A 264 -33.95 -44.80 -25.70
C LEU A 264 -33.68 -43.76 -26.80
N SER A 265 -34.13 -44.00 -28.03
CA SER A 265 -33.99 -43.08 -29.15
C SER A 265 -34.79 -41.79 -28.95
N GLU A 266 -36.00 -41.86 -28.40
CA GLU A 266 -36.81 -40.67 -28.05
C GLU A 266 -36.12 -39.78 -27.00
N ARG A 267 -35.41 -40.37 -26.02
CA ARG A 267 -34.67 -39.61 -25.00
C ARG A 267 -33.44 -38.88 -25.55
N PHE A 268 -32.91 -39.30 -26.70
CA PHE A 268 -31.71 -38.73 -27.32
C PHE A 268 -31.94 -38.21 -28.73
N GLN A 269 -33.20 -37.91 -29.08
CA GLN A 269 -33.63 -37.46 -30.41
C GLN A 269 -33.02 -36.11 -30.84
N GLN A 270 -32.42 -35.37 -29.90
CA GLN A 270 -31.70 -34.11 -30.16
C GLN A 270 -30.39 -34.29 -30.95
N TYR A 271 -29.96 -35.53 -31.23
CA TYR A 271 -28.74 -35.83 -31.97
C TYR A 271 -29.07 -36.48 -33.33
N ASN A 272 -28.69 -35.83 -34.43
CA ASN A 272 -28.96 -36.31 -35.81
C ASN A 272 -28.40 -37.72 -36.10
N CYS A 273 -27.33 -38.13 -35.40
CA CYS A 273 -26.77 -39.48 -35.50
C CYS A 273 -27.72 -40.55 -34.93
N ILE A 274 -28.49 -40.19 -33.91
CA ILE A 274 -29.47 -41.08 -33.26
C ILE A 274 -30.76 -41.11 -34.07
N GLU A 275 -31.17 -39.97 -34.62
CA GLU A 275 -32.28 -39.89 -35.58
C GLU A 275 -32.05 -40.79 -36.80
N SER A 276 -30.90 -40.67 -37.48
CA SER A 276 -30.56 -41.51 -38.64
C SER A 276 -30.51 -43.01 -38.32
N LEU A 277 -30.06 -43.40 -37.12
CA LEU A 277 -30.07 -44.79 -36.68
C LEU A 277 -31.49 -45.28 -36.35
N SER A 278 -32.28 -44.44 -35.68
CA SER A 278 -33.69 -44.73 -35.40
C SER A 278 -34.49 -44.94 -36.68
N THR A 279 -34.27 -44.14 -37.73
CA THR A 279 -34.92 -44.33 -39.03
C THR A 279 -34.55 -45.67 -39.64
N LYS A 280 -33.27 -46.06 -39.63
CA LYS A 280 -32.82 -47.36 -40.16
C LYS A 280 -33.40 -48.56 -39.40
N LEU A 281 -33.54 -48.43 -38.07
CA LEU A 281 -34.19 -49.46 -37.25
C LEU A 281 -35.70 -49.52 -37.49
N GLN A 282 -36.34 -48.38 -37.74
CA GLN A 282 -37.75 -48.30 -38.15
C GLN A 282 -37.95 -48.97 -39.53
N ASP A 283 -37.04 -48.76 -40.49
CA ASP A 283 -37.06 -49.43 -41.78
C ASP A 283 -36.86 -50.95 -41.64
N THR A 284 -36.02 -51.38 -40.68
CA THR A 284 -35.79 -52.79 -40.36
C THR A 284 -37.03 -53.44 -39.72
N LEU A 285 -37.75 -52.71 -38.86
CA LEU A 285 -39.05 -53.14 -38.33
C LEU A 285 -40.05 -53.36 -39.46
N LEU A 286 -40.20 -52.38 -40.34
CA LEU A 286 -41.14 -52.44 -41.45
C LEU A 286 -40.83 -53.64 -42.38
N LEU A 287 -39.54 -53.89 -42.62
CA LEU A 287 -39.11 -55.07 -43.37
C LEU A 287 -39.48 -56.38 -42.65
N SER A 288 -39.35 -56.44 -41.32
CA SER A 288 -39.75 -57.60 -40.52
C SER A 288 -41.27 -57.79 -40.50
N GLU A 289 -42.06 -56.72 -40.53
CA GLU A 289 -43.52 -56.78 -40.63
C GLU A 289 -43.95 -57.38 -41.98
N VAL A 290 -43.36 -56.89 -43.08
CA VAL A 290 -43.61 -57.43 -44.44
C VAL A 290 -43.19 -58.90 -44.55
N GLN A 291 -42.11 -59.30 -43.89
CA GLN A 291 -41.66 -60.71 -43.85
C GLN A 291 -42.56 -61.62 -43.02
N LEU A 292 -43.35 -61.09 -42.10
CA LEU A 292 -44.34 -61.85 -41.33
C LEU A 292 -45.71 -61.94 -42.06
N GLU A 293 -45.98 -61.03 -42.99
CA GLU A 293 -47.20 -61.02 -43.82
C GLU A 293 -47.10 -61.92 -45.08
N ALA A 294 -45.89 -62.31 -45.48
CA ALA A 294 -45.60 -63.21 -46.61
C ALA A 294 -45.45 -64.67 -46.17
#